data_AF-A0A0C2WGN4-F1
#
_entry.id   AF-A0A0C2WGN4-F1
#
_cell.length_a   1.000
_cell.length_b   1.000
_cell.length_c   1.000
_cell.angle_alpha   90.00
_cell.angle_beta   90.00
_cell.angle_gamma   90.00
#
_symmetry.space_group_name_H-M   'P 1'
#
loop_
_entity.id
_entity.type
_entity.pdbx_description
1 polymer ?
#
loop_
_entity_poly.entity_id
_entity_poly.type
_entity_poly.pdbx_seq_one_letter_code
_entity_poly.pdbx_strand_id
1 'polypeptide(L)'
;MSCAVANLVQEGTYEIKPGNQFANDFPDRGAHADPAANYCASAFPTLFPYGVGGVESQRSIGFLEHVRHCLLLHDRRFRTHHSFPFVMFGILQKRQALSSARIQVCRRDFDRFSQDILKVRREDLKAAANEKEKGLPISNERVKKLLNSAKLTSGRIVGTDESRAALRSKIWSTVIFMGPPSIWMTINLADVHDPIAQLFCGEEINLDEFNDMQGRCANNIFRAQNIAKDPYAAAKYFHVMIRIILEVLFGIRATSRMTYSQPGLLGRVAAYTGAVESQNCQVFKADA
;
A
#
# COMPACT_ATOMS: atom_id res chain seq x y z
N MET A 1 33.91 4.00 -22.39
CA MET A 1 33.29 3.28 -21.25
C MET A 1 33.90 3.84 -19.98
N SER A 2 33.22 4.78 -19.32
CA SER A 2 33.65 5.28 -18.01
C SER A 2 33.12 4.34 -16.94
N CYS A 3 34.01 3.72 -16.18
CA CYS A 3 33.69 2.82 -15.08
C CYS A 3 33.09 3.63 -13.92
N ALA A 4 32.06 3.12 -13.24
CA ALA A 4 31.42 3.76 -12.07
C ALA A 4 32.44 4.15 -10.97
N VAL A 5 33.58 3.48 -10.93
CA VAL A 5 34.70 3.75 -10.00
C VAL A 5 35.43 5.06 -10.32
N ALA A 6 35.47 5.51 -11.58
CA ALA A 6 36.13 6.76 -11.96
C ALA A 6 35.40 8.01 -11.44
N ASN A 7 34.08 7.92 -11.22
CA ASN A 7 33.29 9.02 -10.68
C ASN A 7 33.50 9.20 -9.17
N LEU A 8 33.84 8.14 -8.43
CA LEU A 8 34.09 8.19 -6.98
C LEU A 8 35.38 8.92 -6.60
N VAL A 9 36.34 9.04 -7.52
CA VAL A 9 37.64 9.69 -7.26
C VAL A 9 37.54 11.23 -7.34
N GLN A 10 36.46 11.77 -7.92
CA GLN A 10 36.22 13.22 -8.02
C GLN A 10 35.26 13.78 -6.95
N GLU A 11 34.70 12.95 -6.09
CA GLU A 11 33.71 13.39 -5.10
C GLU A 11 34.38 14.07 -3.91
N GLY A 12 34.45 15.39 -3.96
CA GLY A 12 34.67 16.24 -2.79
C GLY A 12 33.54 16.08 -1.76
N THR A 13 33.77 16.63 -0.56
CA THR A 13 32.83 16.72 0.56
C THR A 13 31.41 16.99 0.06
N TYR A 14 30.46 16.06 0.25
CA TYR A 14 29.10 16.20 -0.26
C TYR A 14 28.42 17.44 0.34
N GLU A 15 28.51 18.58 -0.34
CA GLU A 15 27.59 19.69 -0.14
C GLU A 15 26.22 19.23 -0.67
N ILE A 16 25.31 18.90 0.24
CA ILE A 16 23.91 18.66 -0.10
C ILE A 16 23.35 19.98 -0.64
N LYS A 17 23.37 20.15 -1.97
CA LYS A 17 22.73 21.29 -2.64
C LYS A 17 21.25 20.98 -2.80
N PRO A 18 20.33 21.76 -2.20
CA PRO A 18 18.92 21.59 -2.44
C PRO A 18 18.65 21.79 -3.93
N GLY A 19 18.00 20.81 -4.55
CA GLY A 19 17.62 20.91 -5.96
C GLY A 19 16.62 22.06 -6.16
N ASN A 20 16.84 22.89 -7.18
CA ASN A 20 15.88 23.94 -7.58
C ASN A 20 14.61 23.39 -8.25
N GLN A 21 14.54 22.07 -8.48
CA GLN A 21 13.43 21.40 -9.13
C GLN A 21 13.04 20.14 -8.34
N PHE A 22 11.73 19.89 -8.25
CA PHE A 22 11.22 18.66 -7.68
C PHE A 22 11.61 17.48 -8.57
N ALA A 23 12.10 16.40 -7.96
CA ALA A 23 12.29 15.14 -8.66
C ALA A 23 10.93 14.64 -9.17
N ASN A 24 10.86 14.29 -10.45
CA ASN A 24 9.64 13.75 -11.03
C ASN A 24 9.54 12.25 -10.72
N ASP A 25 8.60 11.86 -9.85
CA ASP A 25 8.35 10.46 -9.51
C ASP A 25 7.68 9.68 -10.66
N PHE A 26 7.25 10.37 -11.73
CA PHE A 26 6.59 9.78 -12.87
C PHE A 26 7.51 9.74 -14.08
N PRO A 27 7.56 8.63 -14.82
CA PRO A 27 8.31 8.59 -16.06
C PRO A 27 7.72 9.60 -17.04
N ASP A 28 8.58 10.41 -17.66
CA ASP A 28 8.17 11.20 -18.81
C ASP A 28 7.87 10.23 -19.97
N ARG A 29 6.63 10.24 -20.45
CA ARG A 29 6.17 9.41 -21.58
C ARG A 29 6.08 10.24 -22.87
N GLY A 30 6.55 11.48 -22.85
CA GLY A 30 6.62 12.35 -24.02
C GLY A 30 7.58 11.83 -25.10
N ALA A 31 7.43 12.35 -26.32
CA ALA A 31 8.31 12.03 -27.45
C ALA A 31 9.76 12.47 -27.23
N HIS A 32 10.00 13.42 -26.32
CA HIS A 32 11.31 13.99 -25.96
C HIS A 32 11.79 13.56 -24.57
N ALA A 33 11.18 12.54 -23.97
CA ALA A 33 11.57 12.05 -22.64
C ALA A 33 13.03 11.58 -22.66
N ASP A 34 13.84 12.13 -21.75
CA ASP A 34 15.23 11.67 -21.57
C ASP A 34 15.22 10.21 -21.09
N PRO A 35 15.77 9.27 -21.89
CA PRO A 35 15.85 7.86 -21.49
C PRO A 35 16.69 7.64 -20.22
N ALA A 36 17.55 8.58 -19.85
CA ALA A 36 18.53 8.45 -18.77
C ALA A 36 17.98 8.80 -17.37
N ALA A 37 16.88 9.56 -17.27
CA ALA A 37 16.39 10.06 -15.99
C ALA A 37 15.25 9.19 -15.41
N ASN A 38 15.56 7.94 -15.03
CA ASN A 38 14.61 7.11 -14.29
C ASN A 38 14.73 7.36 -12.78
N TYR A 39 13.66 7.86 -12.15
CA TYR A 39 13.63 8.12 -10.71
C TYR A 39 14.15 6.96 -9.87
N CYS A 40 13.72 5.73 -10.13
CA CYS A 40 14.13 4.58 -9.33
C CYS A 40 15.62 4.26 -9.52
N ALA A 41 16.10 4.36 -10.76
CA ALA A 41 17.50 4.10 -11.06
C ALA A 41 18.45 5.15 -10.43
N SER A 42 17.98 6.39 -10.30
CA SER A 42 18.73 7.47 -9.63
C SER A 42 18.60 7.43 -8.11
N ALA A 43 17.42 7.16 -7.57
CA ALA A 43 17.13 7.21 -6.14
C ALA A 43 17.65 5.98 -5.36
N PHE A 44 17.83 4.84 -6.04
CA PHE A 44 18.26 3.59 -5.41
C PHE A 44 19.52 3.03 -6.09
N PRO A 45 20.68 3.71 -5.97
CA PRO A 45 21.93 3.25 -6.58
C PRO A 45 22.37 1.87 -6.07
N THR A 46 22.01 1.50 -4.84
CA THR A 46 22.26 0.16 -4.27
C THR A 46 21.44 -0.95 -4.93
N LEU A 47 20.27 -0.61 -5.49
CA LEU A 47 19.38 -1.56 -6.18
C LEU A 47 19.58 -1.54 -7.70
N PHE A 48 20.02 -0.39 -8.24
CA PHE A 48 20.30 -0.13 -9.64
C PHE A 48 21.72 0.44 -9.81
N PRO A 49 22.77 -0.39 -9.63
CA PRO A 49 24.16 0.08 -9.56
C PRO A 49 24.67 0.75 -10.86
N TYR A 50 24.03 0.45 -11.99
CA TYR A 50 24.37 1.02 -13.29
C TYR A 50 23.52 2.24 -13.67
N GLY A 51 22.61 2.70 -12.79
CA GLY A 51 21.71 3.81 -13.09
C GLY A 51 20.70 3.51 -14.21
N VAL A 52 20.50 2.23 -14.56
CA VAL A 52 19.58 1.79 -15.61
C VAL A 52 18.63 0.69 -15.10
N GLY A 53 17.54 0.46 -15.83
CA GLY A 53 16.61 -0.63 -15.52
C GLY A 53 15.67 -0.35 -14.35
N GLY A 54 15.53 0.92 -13.93
CA GLY A 54 14.57 1.31 -12.90
C GLY A 54 13.11 1.01 -13.28
N VAL A 55 12.22 1.09 -12.30
CA VAL A 55 10.78 0.81 -12.49
C VAL A 55 10.22 1.69 -13.63
N GLU A 56 9.43 1.08 -14.52
CA GLU A 56 8.90 1.69 -15.77
C GLU A 56 9.96 2.17 -16.79
N SER A 57 11.22 1.73 -16.68
CA SER A 57 12.21 1.92 -17.77
C SER A 57 11.76 1.27 -19.09
N GLN A 58 10.99 0.19 -19.02
CA GLN A 58 10.39 -0.47 -20.17
C GLN A 58 8.91 -0.10 -20.31
N ARG A 59 8.52 0.45 -21.47
CA ARG A 59 7.15 0.91 -21.74
C ARG A 59 6.10 -0.22 -21.78
N SER A 60 6.52 -1.46 -22.04
CA SER A 60 5.64 -2.63 -22.13
C SER A 60 5.18 -3.15 -20.77
N ILE A 61 5.85 -2.78 -19.67
CA ILE A 61 5.57 -3.29 -18.33
C ILE A 61 4.87 -2.20 -17.52
N GLY A 62 3.69 -2.51 -16.99
CA GLY A 62 2.99 -1.61 -16.09
C GLY A 62 3.75 -1.38 -14.79
N PHE A 63 3.50 -0.25 -14.12
CA PHE A 63 4.17 0.10 -12.87
C PHE A 63 4.04 -0.99 -11.80
N LEU A 64 2.82 -1.50 -11.59
CA LEU A 64 2.57 -2.48 -10.54
C LEU A 64 3.19 -3.82 -10.88
N GLU A 65 3.16 -4.22 -12.15
CA GLU A 65 3.79 -5.43 -12.67
C GLU A 65 5.31 -5.38 -12.48
N HIS A 66 5.94 -4.23 -12.78
CA HIS A 66 7.37 -4.05 -12.60
C HIS A 66 7.75 -4.07 -11.11
N VAL A 67 7.02 -3.35 -10.25
CA VAL A 67 7.27 -3.39 -8.78
C VAL A 67 7.11 -4.82 -8.24
N ARG A 68 6.08 -5.56 -8.68
CA ARG A 68 5.92 -6.98 -8.32
C ARG A 68 7.11 -7.82 -8.75
N HIS A 69 7.59 -7.62 -9.98
CA HIS A 69 8.79 -8.30 -10.47
C HIS A 69 10.01 -8.01 -9.59
N CYS A 70 10.26 -6.75 -9.24
CA CYS A 70 11.34 -6.37 -8.32
C CYS A 70 11.23 -7.07 -6.96
N LEU A 71 10.03 -7.07 -6.35
CA LEU A 71 9.80 -7.69 -5.04
C LEU A 71 9.90 -9.23 -5.07
N LEU A 72 9.66 -9.85 -6.24
CA LEU A 72 9.75 -11.29 -6.45
C LEU A 72 11.14 -11.74 -6.93
N LEU A 73 12.10 -10.82 -7.06
CA LEU A 73 13.46 -11.17 -7.49
C LEU A 73 14.10 -12.15 -6.50
N HIS A 74 14.83 -13.13 -7.03
CA HIS A 74 15.41 -14.24 -6.25
C HIS A 74 16.33 -13.77 -5.12
N ASP A 75 17.12 -12.72 -5.35
CA ASP A 75 18.06 -12.15 -4.38
C ASP A 75 17.39 -11.33 -3.25
N ARG A 76 16.08 -11.06 -3.36
CA ARG A 76 15.24 -10.36 -2.38
C ARG A 76 15.69 -8.94 -2.02
N ARG A 77 16.70 -8.40 -2.70
CA ARG A 77 17.29 -7.10 -2.37
C ARG A 77 16.28 -5.96 -2.32
N PHE A 78 15.27 -6.02 -3.21
CA PHE A 78 14.23 -4.99 -3.31
C PHE A 78 13.23 -5.05 -2.16
N ARG A 79 12.86 -6.25 -1.71
CA ARG A 79 11.87 -6.43 -0.64
C ARG A 79 12.46 -6.23 0.75
N THR A 80 13.76 -6.47 0.92
CA THR A 80 14.50 -6.22 2.16
C THR A 80 15.09 -4.80 2.22
N HIS A 81 15.00 -4.01 1.16
CA HIS A 81 15.47 -2.63 1.18
C HIS A 81 14.57 -1.78 2.08
N HIS A 82 15.19 -1.07 3.03
CA HIS A 82 14.50 -0.32 4.09
C HIS A 82 13.44 0.68 3.59
N SER A 83 13.60 1.24 2.38
CA SER A 83 12.71 2.30 1.85
C SER A 83 12.01 1.94 0.54
N PHE A 84 12.49 0.96 -0.23
CA PHE A 84 12.00 0.75 -1.60
C PHE A 84 10.52 0.36 -1.64
N PRO A 85 10.03 -0.64 -0.86
CA PRO A 85 8.61 -0.98 -0.85
C PRO A 85 7.71 0.19 -0.44
N PHE A 86 8.15 0.99 0.53
CA PHE A 86 7.40 2.16 1.02
C PHE A 86 7.32 3.28 -0.02
N VAL A 87 8.42 3.60 -0.70
CA VAL A 87 8.44 4.60 -1.77
C VAL A 87 7.57 4.15 -2.94
N MET A 88 7.68 2.88 -3.36
CA MET A 88 6.83 2.34 -4.44
C MET A 88 5.34 2.38 -4.06
N PHE A 89 5.00 2.06 -2.82
CA PHE A 89 3.64 2.16 -2.31
C PHE A 89 3.14 3.61 -2.26
N GLY A 90 3.98 4.56 -1.83
CA GLY A 90 3.66 5.99 -1.85
C GLY A 90 3.41 6.51 -3.26
N ILE A 91 4.23 6.12 -4.24
CA ILE A 91 4.02 6.44 -5.66
C ILE A 91 2.69 5.84 -6.15
N LEU A 92 2.37 4.60 -5.75
CA LEU A 92 1.08 3.97 -6.08
C LEU A 92 -0.10 4.78 -5.52
N GLN A 93 -0.05 5.20 -4.26
CA GLN A 93 -1.09 6.03 -3.64
C GLN A 93 -1.21 7.39 -4.32
N LYS A 94 -0.08 8.03 -4.67
CA LYS A 94 -0.06 9.28 -5.43
C LYS A 94 -0.72 9.12 -6.80
N ARG A 95 -0.50 8.01 -7.50
CA ARG A 95 -1.19 7.69 -8.78
C ARG A 95 -2.69 7.51 -8.60
N GLN A 96 -3.11 6.80 -7.56
CA GLN A 96 -4.53 6.61 -7.25
C GLN A 96 -5.21 7.96 -6.95
N ALA A 97 -4.55 8.82 -6.18
CA ALA A 97 -5.01 10.17 -5.87
C ALA A 97 -5.15 11.02 -7.13
N LEU A 98 -4.10 11.10 -7.95
CA LEU A 98 -4.10 11.89 -9.19
C LEU A 98 -5.12 11.39 -10.21
N SER A 99 -5.25 10.07 -10.37
CA SER A 99 -6.27 9.48 -11.25
C SER A 99 -7.68 9.83 -10.76
N SER A 100 -7.91 9.82 -9.45
CA SER A 100 -9.20 10.18 -8.86
C SER A 100 -9.49 11.66 -9.00
N ALA A 101 -8.50 12.52 -8.76
CA ALA A 101 -8.58 13.96 -8.93
C ALA A 101 -8.86 14.33 -10.41
N ARG A 102 -8.17 13.70 -11.37
CA ARG A 102 -8.41 13.90 -12.80
C ARG A 102 -9.87 13.62 -13.17
N ILE A 103 -10.43 12.52 -12.69
CA ILE A 103 -11.83 12.16 -12.94
C ILE A 103 -12.78 13.22 -12.36
N GLN A 104 -12.44 13.84 -11.23
CA GLN A 104 -13.24 14.93 -10.65
C GLN A 104 -13.14 16.23 -11.46
N VAL A 105 -11.93 16.61 -11.85
CA VAL A 105 -11.68 17.83 -12.64
C VAL A 105 -12.35 17.74 -14.01
N CYS A 106 -12.41 16.55 -14.61
CA CYS A 106 -13.09 16.33 -15.89
C CYS A 106 -14.63 16.34 -15.81
N ARG A 107 -15.24 16.58 -14.64
CA ARG A 107 -16.71 16.69 -14.53
C ARG A 107 -17.17 18.05 -15.04
N ARG A 108 -18.29 18.08 -15.77
CA ARG A 108 -18.88 19.31 -16.34
C ARG A 108 -19.16 20.40 -15.29
N ASP A 109 -19.45 20.02 -14.06
CA ASP A 109 -19.75 20.97 -12.98
C ASP A 109 -18.50 21.53 -12.27
N PHE A 110 -17.29 21.10 -12.69
CA PHE A 110 -16.04 21.48 -12.02
C PHE A 110 -15.77 22.98 -12.08
N ASP A 111 -16.09 23.66 -13.18
CA ASP A 111 -15.82 25.10 -13.31
C ASP A 111 -16.58 25.93 -12.27
N ARG A 112 -17.86 25.62 -12.07
CA ARG A 112 -18.70 26.27 -11.04
C ARG A 112 -18.21 25.93 -9.64
N PHE A 113 -17.78 24.69 -9.44
CA PHE A 113 -17.27 24.19 -8.17
C PHE A 113 -15.89 24.80 -7.80
N SER A 114 -15.02 24.98 -8.79
CA SER A 114 -13.67 25.53 -8.64
C SER A 114 -13.70 26.99 -8.18
N GLN A 115 -14.63 27.79 -8.70
CA GLN A 115 -14.83 29.18 -8.25
C GLN A 115 -15.21 29.29 -6.77
N ASP A 116 -15.96 28.34 -6.23
CA ASP A 116 -16.32 28.31 -4.81
C ASP A 116 -15.12 27.89 -3.95
N ILE A 117 -14.30 26.94 -4.41
CA ILE A 117 -13.08 26.50 -3.72
C ILE A 117 -12.05 27.63 -3.65
N LEU A 118 -11.82 28.33 -4.76
CA LEU A 118 -10.81 29.41 -4.83
C LEU A 118 -11.13 30.58 -3.88
N LYS A 119 -12.39 30.71 -3.45
CA LYS A 119 -12.84 31.73 -2.50
C LYS A 119 -12.68 31.31 -1.03
N VAL A 120 -12.29 30.06 -0.75
CA VAL A 120 -12.04 29.58 0.61
C VAL A 120 -10.76 30.20 1.15
N ARG A 121 -10.84 30.87 2.30
CA ARG A 121 -9.68 31.49 2.95
C ARG A 121 -9.16 30.64 4.10
N ARG A 122 -7.97 31.01 4.60
CA ARG A 122 -7.34 30.36 5.75
C ARG A 122 -8.22 30.45 7.00
N GLU A 123 -8.91 31.56 7.18
CA GLU A 123 -9.79 31.81 8.33
C GLU A 123 -10.98 30.84 8.32
N ASP A 124 -11.57 30.59 7.13
CA ASP A 124 -12.66 29.63 6.95
C ASP A 124 -12.24 28.21 7.36
N LEU A 125 -11.00 27.82 7.01
CA LEU A 125 -10.44 26.51 7.37
C LEU A 125 -10.18 26.39 8.87
N LYS A 126 -9.67 27.45 9.52
CA LYS A 126 -9.47 27.47 10.98
C LYS A 126 -10.80 27.38 11.73
N ALA A 127 -11.82 28.11 11.26
CA ALA A 127 -13.16 28.05 11.85
C ALA A 127 -13.73 26.63 11.74
N ALA A 128 -13.66 26.02 10.56
CA ALA A 128 -14.13 24.65 10.34
C ALA A 128 -13.36 23.60 11.17
N ALA A 129 -12.05 23.80 11.39
CA ALA A 129 -11.26 22.94 12.27
C ALA A 129 -11.75 23.01 13.73
N ASN A 130 -11.99 24.22 14.25
CA ASN A 130 -12.53 24.42 15.59
C ASN A 130 -13.95 23.86 15.75
N GLU A 131 -14.80 24.01 14.73
CA GLU A 131 -16.15 23.41 14.70
C GLU A 131 -16.06 21.88 14.80
N LYS A 132 -15.18 21.27 14.02
CA LYS A 132 -14.98 19.81 14.02
C LYS A 132 -14.43 19.29 15.34
N GLU A 133 -13.49 20.00 15.97
CA GLU A 133 -12.95 19.65 17.29
C GLU A 133 -14.03 19.66 18.37
N LYS A 134 -15.00 20.58 18.27
CA LYS A 134 -16.17 20.66 19.15
C LYS A 134 -17.30 19.68 18.78
N GLY A 135 -17.11 18.84 17.75
CA GLY A 135 -18.13 17.91 17.26
C GLY A 135 -19.32 18.57 16.56
N LEU A 136 -19.19 19.84 16.16
CA LEU A 136 -20.24 20.59 15.48
C LEU A 136 -20.17 20.38 13.95
N PRO A 137 -21.32 20.46 13.25
CA PRO A 137 -21.31 20.47 11.80
C PRO A 137 -20.58 21.72 11.30
N ILE A 138 -19.83 21.57 10.22
CA ILE A 138 -19.15 22.70 9.59
C ILE A 138 -20.19 23.73 9.13
N SER A 139 -20.01 25.02 9.42
CA SER A 139 -21.00 26.03 9.05
C SER A 139 -20.80 26.52 7.61
N ASN A 140 -19.55 26.64 7.17
CA ASN A 140 -19.21 27.21 5.87
C ASN A 140 -19.44 26.20 4.73
N GLU A 141 -20.42 26.48 3.87
CA GLU A 141 -20.76 25.65 2.70
C GLU A 141 -19.62 25.50 1.68
N ARG A 142 -18.77 26.52 1.50
CA ARG A 142 -17.61 26.43 0.58
C ARG A 142 -16.57 25.46 1.13
N VAL A 143 -16.35 25.49 2.43
CA VAL A 143 -15.45 24.53 3.11
C VAL A 143 -16.02 23.11 3.06
N LYS A 144 -17.34 22.93 3.25
CA LYS A 144 -18.00 21.62 3.05
C LYS A 144 -17.77 21.09 1.64
N LYS A 145 -17.99 21.92 0.63
CA LYS A 145 -17.78 21.59 -0.78
C LYS A 145 -16.34 21.15 -1.04
N LEU A 146 -15.36 21.91 -0.56
CA LEU A 146 -13.93 21.57 -0.65
C LEU A 146 -13.63 20.22 0.00
N LEU A 147 -14.06 20.02 1.25
CA LEU A 147 -13.83 18.77 1.97
C LEU A 147 -14.50 17.58 1.28
N ASN A 148 -15.70 17.76 0.73
CA ASN A 148 -16.38 16.70 0.00
C ASN A 148 -15.62 16.32 -1.28
N SER A 149 -15.02 17.25 -2.01
CA SER A 149 -14.16 16.89 -3.15
C SER A 149 -12.89 16.16 -2.72
N ALA A 150 -12.26 16.59 -1.62
CA ALA A 150 -11.13 15.87 -1.05
C ALA A 150 -11.52 14.42 -0.67
N LYS A 151 -12.64 14.24 0.05
CA LYS A 151 -13.20 12.92 0.41
C LYS A 151 -13.49 12.04 -0.81
N LEU A 152 -14.10 12.62 -1.84
CA LEU A 152 -14.38 11.89 -3.08
C LEU A 152 -13.09 11.46 -3.80
N THR A 153 -11.99 12.17 -3.59
CA THR A 153 -10.68 11.85 -4.19
C THR A 153 -10.01 10.74 -3.38
N SER A 154 -10.09 10.81 -2.05
CA SER A 154 -9.47 9.86 -1.14
C SER A 154 -10.20 8.53 -1.05
N GLY A 155 -11.50 8.46 -1.36
CA GLY A 155 -12.29 7.22 -1.29
C GLY A 155 -11.81 6.06 -2.17
N ARG A 156 -11.00 6.33 -3.19
CA ARG A 156 -10.39 5.28 -4.05
C ARG A 156 -8.97 4.90 -3.64
N ILE A 157 -8.37 5.63 -2.71
CA ILE A 157 -7.02 5.35 -2.21
C ILE A 157 -7.17 4.33 -1.09
N VAL A 158 -6.42 3.24 -1.17
CA VAL A 158 -6.46 2.18 -0.15
C VAL A 158 -5.96 2.73 1.18
N GLY A 159 -6.71 2.46 2.26
CA GLY A 159 -6.33 2.80 3.64
C GLY A 159 -6.87 4.14 4.14
N THR A 160 -7.54 4.93 3.30
CA THR A 160 -8.20 6.18 3.71
C THR A 160 -9.48 5.90 4.50
N ASP A 161 -9.90 6.87 5.32
CA ASP A 161 -11.15 6.78 6.07
C ASP A 161 -12.36 6.63 5.15
N GLU A 162 -12.33 7.24 3.97
CA GLU A 162 -13.38 7.10 2.97
C GLU A 162 -13.43 5.70 2.36
N SER A 163 -12.28 5.07 2.12
CA SER A 163 -12.23 3.67 1.67
C SER A 163 -12.80 2.71 2.74
N ARG A 164 -12.51 2.98 4.02
CA ARG A 164 -13.06 2.23 5.17
C ARG A 164 -14.56 2.46 5.32
N ALA A 165 -15.04 3.69 5.16
CA ALA A 165 -16.46 4.02 5.18
C ALA A 165 -17.21 3.30 4.05
N ALA A 166 -16.65 3.26 2.84
CA ALA A 166 -17.24 2.53 1.72
C ALA A 166 -17.33 1.02 1.99
N LEU A 167 -16.31 0.43 2.62
CA LEU A 167 -16.35 -0.97 3.03
C LEU A 167 -17.42 -1.22 4.11
N ARG A 168 -17.54 -0.32 5.08
CA ARG A 168 -18.60 -0.38 6.11
C ARG A 168 -19.99 -0.31 5.48
N SER A 169 -20.20 0.55 4.49
CA SER A 169 -21.46 0.61 3.75
C SER A 169 -21.77 -0.70 3.03
N LYS A 170 -20.76 -1.39 2.47
CA LYS A 170 -20.95 -2.73 1.89
C LYS A 170 -21.41 -3.74 2.93
N ILE A 171 -20.74 -3.80 4.08
CA ILE A 171 -21.11 -4.69 5.19
C ILE A 171 -22.58 -4.45 5.59
N TRP A 172 -22.96 -3.20 5.85
CA TRP A 172 -24.34 -2.86 6.21
C TRP A 172 -25.35 -3.21 5.13
N SER A 173 -25.04 -2.95 3.86
CA SER A 173 -25.93 -3.32 2.75
C SER A 173 -26.15 -4.83 2.65
N THR A 174 -25.10 -5.63 2.90
CA THR A 174 -25.20 -7.08 2.95
C THR A 174 -26.06 -7.53 4.13
N VAL A 175 -25.92 -6.90 5.29
CA VAL A 175 -26.75 -7.21 6.47
C VAL A 175 -28.23 -6.89 6.23
N ILE A 176 -28.53 -5.77 5.57
CA ILE A 176 -29.91 -5.40 5.23
C ILE A 176 -30.52 -6.40 4.24
N PHE A 177 -29.75 -6.87 3.26
CA PHE A 177 -30.24 -7.75 2.20
C PHE A 177 -30.29 -9.24 2.61
N MET A 178 -29.28 -9.72 3.32
CA MET A 178 -29.12 -11.15 3.68
C MET A 178 -29.52 -11.46 5.12
N GLY A 179 -29.78 -10.44 5.95
CA GLY A 179 -29.92 -10.58 7.40
C GLY A 179 -28.59 -10.48 8.14
N PRO A 180 -28.62 -10.53 9.49
CA PRO A 180 -27.41 -10.47 10.31
C PRO A 180 -26.47 -11.66 10.01
N PRO A 181 -25.15 -11.45 10.14
CA PRO A 181 -24.19 -12.51 9.87
C PRO A 181 -24.32 -13.61 10.93
N SER A 182 -24.35 -14.87 10.49
CA SER A 182 -24.31 -16.01 11.42
C SER A 182 -23.00 -16.07 12.20
N ILE A 183 -21.92 -15.60 11.59
CA ILE A 183 -20.58 -15.55 12.19
C ILE A 183 -19.96 -14.19 11.91
N TRP A 184 -19.47 -13.57 12.98
CA TRP A 184 -18.65 -12.37 12.95
C TRP A 184 -17.36 -12.66 13.71
N MET A 185 -16.23 -12.72 13.01
CA MET A 185 -14.95 -13.06 13.63
C MET A 185 -13.79 -12.25 13.05
N THR A 186 -12.77 -12.07 13.86
CA THR A 186 -11.48 -11.50 13.46
C THR A 186 -10.45 -12.61 13.48
N ILE A 187 -9.81 -12.86 12.34
CA ILE A 187 -8.70 -13.82 12.22
C ILE A 187 -7.41 -13.03 12.42
N ASN A 188 -6.74 -13.25 13.55
CA ASN A 188 -5.45 -12.63 13.85
C ASN A 188 -4.34 -13.67 13.73
N LEU A 189 -3.52 -13.56 12.69
CA LEU A 189 -2.41 -14.47 12.43
C LEU A 189 -1.13 -13.93 13.06
N ALA A 190 -0.42 -14.76 13.83
CA ALA A 190 0.80 -14.37 14.53
C ALA A 190 2.04 -14.77 13.73
N ASP A 191 2.48 -13.92 12.81
CA ASP A 191 3.66 -14.14 11.96
C ASP A 191 4.98 -14.31 12.75
N VAL A 192 5.12 -13.65 13.91
CA VAL A 192 6.29 -13.80 14.78
C VAL A 192 6.34 -15.14 15.50
N HIS A 193 5.17 -15.70 15.84
CA HIS A 193 5.08 -16.94 16.60
C HIS A 193 4.82 -18.16 15.73
N ASP A 194 4.39 -17.99 14.48
CA ASP A 194 4.17 -19.07 13.54
C ASP A 194 5.46 -19.40 12.76
N PRO A 195 6.04 -20.59 12.92
CA PRO A 195 7.20 -21.01 12.13
C PRO A 195 6.91 -21.10 10.63
N ILE A 196 5.64 -21.27 10.18
CA ILE A 196 5.28 -21.26 8.76
C ILE A 196 5.60 -19.90 8.12
N ALA A 197 5.53 -18.80 8.89
CA ALA A 197 5.90 -17.48 8.39
C ALA A 197 7.38 -17.43 7.96
N GLN A 198 8.25 -18.22 8.57
CA GLN A 198 9.68 -18.27 8.27
C GLN A 198 9.98 -18.88 6.90
N LEU A 199 9.08 -19.72 6.37
CA LEU A 199 9.16 -20.20 4.99
C LEU A 199 9.19 -19.03 3.99
N PHE A 200 8.41 -17.98 4.26
CA PHE A 200 8.36 -16.79 3.40
C PHE A 200 9.60 -15.90 3.55
N CYS A 201 10.23 -15.95 4.73
CA CYS A 201 11.56 -15.38 5.00
C CYS A 201 12.70 -16.20 4.36
N GLY A 202 12.39 -17.38 3.78
CA GLY A 202 13.35 -18.25 3.10
C GLY A 202 14.17 -19.15 3.99
N GLU A 203 13.71 -19.39 5.21
CA GLU A 203 14.27 -20.45 6.03
C GLU A 203 13.87 -21.81 5.44
N GLU A 204 14.76 -22.78 5.52
CA GLU A 204 14.52 -24.13 5.05
C GLU A 204 13.67 -24.87 6.08
N ILE A 205 12.37 -24.98 5.77
CA ILE A 205 11.39 -25.72 6.59
C ILE A 205 10.88 -26.88 5.76
N ASN A 206 11.06 -28.09 6.28
CA ASN A 206 10.43 -29.27 5.72
C ASN A 206 8.93 -29.24 6.10
N LEU A 207 8.07 -29.07 5.10
CA LEU A 207 6.61 -29.06 5.31
C LEU A 207 6.02 -30.47 5.44
N ASP A 208 6.69 -31.49 4.89
CA ASP A 208 6.24 -32.89 4.98
C ASP A 208 6.54 -33.49 6.36
N GLU A 209 7.66 -33.07 6.97
CA GLU A 209 8.07 -33.43 8.34
C GLU A 209 8.18 -32.19 9.22
N PHE A 210 7.08 -31.44 9.32
CA PHE A 210 7.08 -30.18 10.04
C PHE A 210 7.32 -30.35 11.54
N ASN A 211 8.37 -29.69 12.04
CA ASN A 211 8.75 -29.65 13.44
C ASN A 211 9.06 -28.20 13.87
N ASP A 212 8.20 -27.63 14.71
CA ASP A 212 8.28 -26.25 15.20
C ASP A 212 9.44 -26.00 16.16
N MET A 213 10.06 -27.07 16.66
CA MET A 213 11.22 -27.06 17.56
C MET A 213 12.55 -27.34 16.83
N GLN A 214 12.55 -27.50 15.50
CA GLN A 214 13.74 -27.81 14.72
C GLN A 214 14.40 -26.55 14.12
N GLY A 215 15.73 -26.53 14.15
CA GLY A 215 16.55 -25.49 13.48
C GLY A 215 16.57 -24.13 14.19
N ARG A 216 17.11 -23.11 13.52
CA ARG A 216 17.20 -21.73 14.05
C ARG A 216 15.83 -21.10 14.29
N CYS A 217 14.83 -21.57 13.55
CA CYS A 217 13.45 -21.13 13.67
C CYS A 217 12.76 -21.62 14.94
N ALA A 218 13.34 -22.51 15.76
CA ALA A 218 12.76 -22.88 17.06
C ALA A 218 12.71 -21.69 18.04
N ASN A 219 13.57 -20.69 17.85
CA ASN A 219 13.69 -19.55 18.75
C ASN A 219 12.88 -18.35 18.23
N ASN A 220 11.93 -17.87 19.04
CA ASN A 220 11.06 -16.74 18.76
C ASN A 220 11.80 -15.43 18.43
N ILE A 221 12.99 -15.21 19.00
CA ILE A 221 13.80 -14.01 18.73
C ILE A 221 14.27 -14.02 17.28
N PHE A 222 14.72 -15.17 16.78
CA PHE A 222 15.12 -15.30 15.38
C PHE A 222 13.92 -15.15 14.44
N ARG A 223 12.76 -15.71 14.80
CA ARG A 223 11.52 -15.52 14.03
C ARG A 223 11.16 -14.04 13.88
N ALA A 224 11.18 -13.30 14.99
CA ALA A 224 10.91 -11.87 15.01
C ALA A 224 11.92 -11.07 14.17
N GLN A 225 13.22 -11.39 14.28
CA GLN A 225 14.26 -10.72 13.51
C GLN A 225 14.13 -10.96 12.00
N ASN A 226 13.79 -12.17 11.59
CA ASN A 226 13.59 -12.51 10.17
C ASN A 226 12.39 -11.76 9.58
N ILE A 227 11.27 -11.71 10.32
CA ILE A 227 10.08 -10.95 9.93
C ILE A 227 10.38 -9.45 9.85
N ALA A 228 11.10 -8.90 10.84
CA ALA A 228 11.47 -7.49 10.84
C ALA A 228 12.38 -7.10 9.66
N LYS A 229 13.26 -8.01 9.22
CA LYS A 229 14.14 -7.80 8.06
C LYS A 229 13.40 -7.87 6.72
N ASP A 230 12.25 -8.53 6.68
CA ASP A 230 11.50 -8.80 5.45
C ASP A 230 9.99 -8.60 5.66
N PRO A 231 9.51 -7.35 5.72
CA PRO A 231 8.09 -7.06 5.91
C PRO A 231 7.21 -7.59 4.75
N TYR A 232 7.81 -7.82 3.58
CA TYR A 232 7.10 -8.46 2.47
C TYR A 232 6.79 -9.93 2.79
N ALA A 233 7.71 -10.66 3.45
CA ALA A 233 7.46 -12.04 3.87
C ALA A 233 6.26 -12.14 4.81
N ALA A 234 6.15 -11.23 5.80
CA ALA A 234 4.99 -11.15 6.69
C ALA A 234 3.68 -10.90 5.93
N ALA A 235 3.68 -9.92 5.03
CA ALA A 235 2.51 -9.62 4.20
C ALA A 235 2.11 -10.79 3.30
N LYS A 236 3.10 -11.50 2.73
CA LYS A 236 2.87 -12.68 1.90
C LYS A 236 2.34 -13.86 2.71
N TYR A 237 2.88 -14.11 3.91
CA TYR A 237 2.38 -15.10 4.85
C TYR A 237 0.91 -14.82 5.18
N PHE A 238 0.58 -13.61 5.64
CA PHE A 238 -0.79 -13.23 5.96
C PHE A 238 -1.73 -13.44 4.77
N HIS A 239 -1.33 -12.97 3.58
CA HIS A 239 -2.14 -13.12 2.38
C HIS A 239 -2.39 -14.59 2.00
N VAL A 240 -1.36 -15.43 2.06
CA VAL A 240 -1.47 -16.86 1.73
C VAL A 240 -2.34 -17.58 2.76
N MET A 241 -2.11 -17.35 4.05
CA MET A 241 -2.89 -17.98 5.12
C MET A 241 -4.36 -17.60 5.10
N ILE A 242 -4.69 -16.32 4.91
CA ILE A 242 -6.10 -15.89 4.75
C ILE A 242 -6.73 -16.55 3.52
N ARG A 243 -6.01 -16.64 2.40
CA ARG A 243 -6.52 -17.35 1.22
C ARG A 243 -6.75 -18.83 1.47
N ILE A 244 -5.84 -19.51 2.16
CA ILE A 244 -6.00 -20.92 2.55
C ILE A 244 -7.22 -21.07 3.46
N ILE A 245 -7.39 -20.21 4.47
CA ILE A 245 -8.56 -20.26 5.36
C ILE A 245 -9.86 -20.06 4.57
N LEU A 246 -9.92 -19.05 3.70
CA LEU A 246 -11.11 -18.79 2.90
C LEU A 246 -11.41 -19.95 1.93
N GLU A 247 -10.42 -20.41 1.18
CA GLU A 247 -10.60 -21.40 0.13
C GLU A 247 -10.80 -22.82 0.71
N VAL A 248 -9.99 -23.23 1.69
CA VAL A 248 -9.99 -24.61 2.24
C VAL A 248 -10.97 -24.77 3.39
N LEU A 249 -10.98 -23.88 4.39
CA LEU A 249 -11.86 -24.04 5.55
C LEU A 249 -13.30 -23.60 5.21
N PHE A 250 -13.47 -22.51 4.48
CA PHE A 250 -14.81 -21.97 4.20
C PHE A 250 -15.34 -22.24 2.78
N GLY A 251 -14.52 -22.81 1.88
CA GLY A 251 -14.94 -23.09 0.52
C GLY A 251 -15.21 -21.83 -0.32
N ILE A 252 -14.66 -20.67 0.06
CA ILE A 252 -14.87 -19.37 -0.58
C ILE A 252 -13.66 -19.03 -1.45
N ARG A 253 -13.90 -18.82 -2.74
CA ARG A 253 -12.87 -18.30 -3.66
C ARG A 253 -13.38 -17.06 -4.37
N ALA A 254 -12.81 -15.90 -4.02
CA ALA A 254 -13.13 -14.63 -4.68
C ALA A 254 -12.10 -14.30 -5.76
N THR A 255 -12.58 -13.99 -6.96
CA THR A 255 -11.79 -13.42 -8.06
C THR A 255 -12.26 -12.01 -8.36
N SER A 256 -11.56 -11.29 -9.25
CA SER A 256 -11.97 -9.94 -9.67
C SER A 256 -13.33 -9.90 -10.38
N ARG A 257 -13.84 -11.05 -10.86
CA ARG A 257 -15.07 -11.14 -11.65
C ARG A 257 -16.19 -11.91 -10.97
N MET A 258 -15.84 -12.92 -10.16
CA MET A 258 -16.81 -13.85 -9.60
C MET A 258 -16.34 -14.39 -8.25
N THR A 259 -17.31 -14.64 -7.37
CA THR A 259 -17.12 -15.35 -6.11
C THR A 259 -17.70 -16.76 -6.25
N TYR A 260 -16.89 -17.76 -5.94
CA TYR A 260 -17.29 -19.15 -5.90
C TYR A 260 -17.47 -19.57 -4.44
N SER A 261 -18.53 -20.32 -4.18
CA SER A 261 -18.77 -20.95 -2.88
C SER A 261 -19.01 -22.44 -3.07
N GLN A 262 -18.22 -23.24 -2.37
CA GLN A 262 -18.41 -24.67 -2.19
C GLN A 262 -18.74 -24.95 -0.71
N PRO A 263 -19.32 -26.12 -0.40
CA PRO A 263 -19.50 -26.52 1.00
C PRO A 263 -18.14 -26.57 1.72
N GLY A 264 -17.97 -25.71 2.73
CA GLY A 264 -16.84 -25.74 3.65
C GLY A 264 -17.29 -26.23 5.04
N LEU A 265 -16.46 -25.93 6.05
CA LEU A 265 -16.72 -26.26 7.46
C LEU A 265 -18.07 -25.72 7.97
N LEU A 266 -18.49 -24.56 7.46
CA LEU A 266 -19.72 -23.87 7.85
C LEU A 266 -20.90 -24.18 6.90
N GLY A 267 -20.75 -25.20 6.04
CA GLY A 267 -21.66 -25.43 4.92
C GLY A 267 -21.40 -24.46 3.77
N ARG A 268 -22.43 -24.23 2.94
CA ARG A 268 -22.32 -23.31 1.80
C ARG A 268 -22.57 -21.87 2.24
N VAL A 269 -21.56 -21.02 2.06
CA VAL A 269 -21.62 -19.60 2.45
C VAL A 269 -22.43 -18.79 1.45
N ALA A 270 -23.52 -18.18 1.92
CA ALA A 270 -24.41 -17.37 1.07
C ALA A 270 -23.83 -15.99 0.73
N ALA A 271 -23.13 -15.36 1.67
CA ALA A 271 -22.46 -14.07 1.47
C ALA A 271 -21.19 -13.99 2.34
N TYR A 272 -20.18 -13.32 1.82
CA TYR A 272 -18.92 -13.06 2.52
C TYR A 272 -18.51 -11.61 2.30
N THR A 273 -18.18 -10.93 3.40
CA THR A 273 -17.51 -9.63 3.36
C THR A 273 -16.30 -9.69 4.27
N GLY A 274 -15.12 -9.39 3.73
CA GLY A 274 -13.87 -9.35 4.46
C GLY A 274 -13.26 -7.96 4.44
N ALA A 275 -12.66 -7.57 5.57
CA ALA A 275 -11.82 -6.40 5.69
C ALA A 275 -10.45 -6.83 6.22
N VAL A 276 -9.38 -6.25 5.69
CA VAL A 276 -8.05 -6.36 6.29
C VAL A 276 -7.83 -5.08 7.09
N GLU A 277 -7.70 -5.21 8.40
CA GLU A 277 -7.30 -4.12 9.28
C GLU A 277 -5.78 -4.15 9.43
N SER A 278 -5.11 -3.06 9.05
CA SER A 278 -3.71 -2.86 9.40
C SER A 278 -3.64 -2.37 10.85
N GLN A 279 -3.48 -3.29 11.80
CA GLN A 279 -3.14 -2.94 13.17
C GLN A 279 -1.63 -2.60 13.20
N ASN A 280 -1.25 -1.48 13.81
CA ASN A 280 0.12 -0.90 13.93
C ASN A 280 0.57 0.12 12.87
N CYS A 281 -0.04 1.31 12.87
CA CYS A 281 0.75 2.55 12.73
C CYS A 281 0.98 3.14 14.13
N GLN A 282 1.72 2.45 14.99
CA GLN A 282 2.24 3.06 16.21
C GLN A 282 3.40 3.97 15.79
N VAL A 283 3.14 5.27 15.74
CA VAL A 283 4.20 6.28 15.84
C VAL A 283 4.81 6.09 17.23
N PHE A 284 6.06 5.66 17.28
CA PHE A 284 6.84 5.69 18.51
C PHE A 284 6.89 7.15 18.99
N LYS A 285 6.06 7.48 19.98
CA LYS A 285 6.39 8.56 20.91
C LYS A 285 7.41 7.96 21.88
N ALA A 286 8.68 8.20 21.60
CA ALA A 286 9.68 8.18 22.65
C ALA A 286 9.46 9.47 23.46
N ASP A 287 8.65 9.37 24.51
CA ASP A 287 8.70 10.34 25.58
C ASP A 287 9.89 9.93 26.46
N ALA A 288 10.88 10.83 26.55
CA ALA A 288 11.98 10.75 27.51
C ALA A 288 11.52 11.21 28.90
#